data_AF-A0A844LFP8-F1
#
_entry.id   AF-A0A844LFP8-F1
#
_cell.length_a   1.000
_cell.length_b   1.000
_cell.length_c   1.000
_cell.angle_alpha   90.00
_cell.angle_beta   90.00
_cell.angle_gamma   90.00
#
_symmetry.space_group_name_H-M   'P 1'
#
loop_
_entity.id
_entity.type
_entity.pdbx_description
1 polymer ?
#
loop_
_entity_poly.entity_id
_entity_poly.type
_entity_poly.pdbx_seq_one_letter_code
_entity_poly.pdbx_strand_id
1 'polypeptide(L)'
;MANAQIIIELDGVKAKTSQQNMNRGQFTMANQMLADMDQYIPYDEGTLTGSGMVESNGKALSWDTPYARRWFYNSANFQKTVHPLATNRWDLAAQAMFMDDWKDAFVKGAGLK
;
A
#
# COMPACT_ATOMS: atom_id res chain seq x y z
N MET A 1 -4.03 -31.31 49.48
CA MET A 1 -4.98 -30.96 48.40
C MET A 1 -4.16 -30.60 47.18
N ALA A 2 -4.35 -31.28 46.05
CA ALA A 2 -3.61 -31.00 44.83
C ALA A 2 -4.41 -30.00 43.97
N ASN A 3 -3.75 -28.92 43.56
CA ASN A 3 -4.37 -27.88 42.74
C ASN A 3 -4.17 -28.25 41.26
N ALA A 4 -5.24 -28.17 40.46
CA ALA A 4 -5.14 -28.29 39.01
C ALA A 4 -4.91 -26.90 38.40
N GLN A 5 -3.86 -26.77 37.58
CA GLN A 5 -3.56 -25.54 36.83
C GLN A 5 -3.52 -25.86 35.33
N ILE A 6 -4.22 -25.07 34.54
CA ILE A 6 -4.16 -25.10 33.07
C ILE A 6 -3.32 -23.90 32.63
N ILE A 7 -2.23 -24.15 31.91
CA ILE A 7 -1.38 -23.12 31.31
C ILE A 7 -1.80 -22.97 29.85
N ILE A 8 -2.13 -21.74 29.45
CA ILE A 8 -2.46 -21.40 28.07
C ILE A 8 -1.21 -20.81 27.41
N GLU A 9 -0.67 -21.51 26.41
CA GLU A 9 0.46 -21.06 25.61
C GLU A 9 -0.01 -20.10 24.52
N LEU A 10 0.42 -18.83 24.58
CA LEU A 10 -0.01 -17.77 23.66
C LEU A 10 1.10 -17.26 22.73
N ASP A 11 2.30 -17.83 22.80
CA ASP A 11 3.49 -17.26 22.15
C ASP A 11 3.37 -17.23 20.62
N GLY A 12 2.79 -18.28 20.02
CA GLY A 12 2.52 -18.30 18.58
C GLY A 12 1.51 -17.23 18.13
N VAL A 13 0.50 -16.93 18.95
CA VAL A 13 -0.49 -15.88 18.69
C VAL A 13 0.18 -14.50 18.79
N LYS A 14 0.94 -14.27 19.88
CA LYS A 14 1.65 -13.01 20.10
C LYS A 14 2.69 -12.72 19.01
N ALA A 15 3.37 -13.74 18.51
CA ALA A 15 4.30 -13.61 17.39
C ALA A 15 3.58 -13.13 16.13
N LYS A 16 2.45 -13.77 15.77
CA LYS A 16 1.61 -13.38 14.63
C LYS A 16 1.04 -11.97 14.73
N THR A 17 0.71 -11.52 15.94
CA THR A 17 0.19 -10.17 16.20
C THR A 17 1.26 -9.16 16.61
N SER A 18 2.54 -9.49 16.47
CA SER A 18 3.62 -8.60 16.88
C SER A 18 3.66 -7.34 16.02
N GLN A 19 4.08 -6.21 16.61
CA GLN A 19 4.22 -4.94 15.89
C GLN A 19 5.17 -5.07 14.68
N GLN A 20 6.20 -5.92 14.80
CA GLN A 20 7.13 -6.18 13.72
C GLN A 20 6.46 -6.84 12.52
N ASN A 21 5.61 -7.85 12.73
CA ASN A 21 4.84 -8.47 11.66
C ASN A 21 3.85 -7.50 11.04
N MET A 22 3.17 -6.70 11.86
CA MET A 22 2.26 -5.66 11.36
C MET A 22 2.99 -4.64 10.48
N ASN A 23 4.19 -4.18 10.89
CA ASN A 23 5.01 -3.27 10.09
C ASN A 23 5.44 -3.91 8.75
N ARG A 24 5.82 -5.20 8.76
CA ARG A 24 6.13 -5.93 7.53
C ARG A 24 4.92 -6.03 6.60
N GLY A 25 3.75 -6.37 7.14
CA GLY A 25 2.49 -6.37 6.39
C GLY A 25 2.18 -5.01 5.77
N GLN A 26 2.27 -3.93 6.54
CA GLN A 26 2.08 -2.56 6.05
C GLN A 26 3.02 -2.23 4.90
N PHE A 27 4.31 -2.53 5.07
CA PHE A 27 5.31 -2.25 4.04
C PHE A 27 5.09 -3.07 2.76
N THR A 28 4.76 -4.36 2.88
CA THR A 28 4.43 -5.21 1.72
C THR A 28 3.20 -4.69 0.99
N MET A 29 2.12 -4.35 1.72
CA MET A 29 0.92 -3.75 1.15
C MET A 29 1.23 -2.43 0.45
N ALA A 30 1.99 -1.52 1.08
CA ALA A 30 2.32 -0.22 0.51
C ALA A 30 3.13 -0.34 -0.79
N ASN A 31 4.06 -1.29 -0.89
CA ASN A 31 4.78 -1.55 -2.15
C ASN A 31 3.85 -2.07 -3.25
N GLN A 32 2.90 -2.96 -2.90
CA GLN A 32 1.90 -3.44 -3.87
C GLN A 32 1.00 -2.29 -4.34
N MET A 33 0.51 -1.46 -3.41
CA MET A 33 -0.26 -0.26 -3.72
C MET A 33 0.49 0.67 -4.68
N LEU A 34 1.78 0.92 -4.44
CA LEU A 34 2.59 1.77 -5.30
C LEU A 34 2.66 1.22 -6.73
N ALA A 35 2.88 -0.09 -6.88
CA ALA A 35 2.93 -0.76 -8.19
C ALA A 35 1.57 -0.74 -8.90
N ASP A 36 0.47 -1.00 -8.19
CA ASP A 36 -0.86 -1.06 -8.79
C ASP A 36 -1.38 0.33 -9.21
N MET A 37 -0.99 1.37 -8.47
CA MET A 37 -1.34 2.76 -8.76
C MET A 37 -0.65 3.29 -10.03
N ASP A 38 0.49 2.72 -10.42
CA ASP A 38 1.35 3.19 -11.52
C ASP A 38 0.55 3.57 -12.79
N GLN A 39 -0.29 2.63 -13.26
CA GLN A 39 -1.11 2.77 -14.47
C GLN A 39 -2.18 3.87 -14.43
N TYR A 40 -2.48 4.43 -13.25
CA TYR A 40 -3.45 5.50 -13.06
C TYR A 40 -2.78 6.86 -12.87
N ILE A 41 -1.46 6.91 -12.68
CA ILE A 41 -0.73 8.16 -12.49
C ILE A 41 -0.60 8.86 -13.85
N PRO A 42 -0.89 10.16 -13.96
CA PRO A 42 -0.62 10.92 -15.18
C PRO A 42 0.83 10.81 -15.64
N TYR A 43 1.02 10.40 -16.89
CA TYR A 43 2.32 10.24 -17.51
C TYR A 43 2.55 11.29 -18.58
N ASP A 44 3.70 11.98 -18.50
CA ASP A 44 4.22 12.89 -19.52
C ASP A 44 5.64 12.43 -19.91
N GLU A 45 6.63 12.79 -19.09
CA GLU A 45 8.02 12.31 -19.21
C GLU A 45 8.35 11.16 -18.22
N GLY A 46 7.37 10.75 -17.41
CA GLY A 46 7.54 9.75 -16.36
C GLY A 46 8.06 10.29 -15.02
N THR A 47 8.42 11.57 -14.92
CA THR A 47 8.93 12.20 -13.69
C THR A 47 7.97 12.09 -12.50
N LEU A 48 6.65 12.23 -12.72
CA LEU A 48 5.66 12.03 -11.66
C LEU A 48 5.62 10.57 -11.22
N THR A 49 5.43 9.66 -12.17
CA THR A 49 5.33 8.23 -11.91
C THR A 49 6.56 7.71 -11.17
N GLY A 50 7.76 8.07 -11.65
CA GLY A 50 9.03 7.64 -11.07
C GLY A 50 9.39 8.28 -9.72
N SER A 51 8.69 9.33 -9.29
CA SER A 51 8.90 9.92 -7.96
C SER A 51 8.05 9.27 -6.85
N GLY A 52 7.21 8.31 -7.21
CA GLY A 52 6.40 7.55 -6.26
C GLY A 52 7.27 6.69 -5.35
N MET A 53 7.07 6.80 -4.03
CA MET A 53 7.80 6.00 -3.05
C MET A 53 6.94 5.61 -1.84
N VAL A 54 7.34 4.51 -1.21
CA VAL A 54 6.83 4.10 0.10
C VAL A 54 7.67 4.81 1.17
N GLU A 55 7.02 5.53 2.06
CA GLU A 55 7.69 6.17 3.20
C GLU A 55 8.32 5.12 4.11
N SER A 56 9.41 5.48 4.81
CA SER A 56 10.21 4.57 5.64
C SER A 56 9.42 3.74 6.67
N ASN A 57 8.28 4.23 7.13
CA ASN A 57 7.41 3.54 8.09
C ASN A 57 6.35 2.64 7.45
N GLY A 58 6.25 2.61 6.11
CA GLY A 58 5.25 1.84 5.36
C GLY A 58 3.81 2.35 5.50
N LYS A 59 3.60 3.53 6.10
CA LYS A 59 2.27 4.06 6.43
C LYS A 59 1.75 5.09 5.43
N ALA A 60 2.59 5.53 4.51
CA ALA A 60 2.24 6.54 3.52
C ALA A 60 2.98 6.27 2.21
N LEU A 61 2.34 6.71 1.13
CA LEU A 61 2.94 6.84 -0.19
C LEU A 61 3.10 8.33 -0.49
N SER A 62 4.19 8.70 -1.14
CA SER A 62 4.46 10.07 -1.53
C SER A 62 4.93 10.16 -2.98
N TRP A 63 4.71 11.32 -3.58
CA TRP A 63 5.13 11.67 -4.93
C TRP A 63 5.83 13.02 -4.88
N ASP A 64 7.16 13.00 -5.04
CA ASP A 64 8.00 14.18 -4.83
C ASP A 64 8.19 14.98 -6.12
N THR A 65 7.14 15.67 -6.55
CA THR A 65 7.23 16.69 -7.59
C THR A 65 6.43 17.94 -7.20
N PRO A 66 6.85 19.16 -7.61
CA PRO A 66 6.14 20.40 -7.27
C PRO A 66 4.67 20.43 -7.71
N TYR A 67 4.32 19.64 -8.71
CA TYR A 67 2.98 19.58 -9.30
C TYR A 67 2.17 18.34 -8.90
N ALA A 68 2.73 17.38 -8.13
CA ALA A 68 2.04 16.15 -7.73
C ALA A 68 0.69 16.44 -7.07
N ARG A 69 0.66 17.37 -6.11
CA ARG A 69 -0.56 17.78 -5.41
C ARG A 69 -1.63 18.31 -6.36
N ARG A 70 -1.25 19.11 -7.35
CA ARG A 70 -2.19 19.68 -8.32
C ARG A 70 -2.86 18.57 -9.12
N TRP A 71 -2.08 17.63 -9.66
CA TRP A 71 -2.60 16.54 -10.48
C TRP A 71 -3.33 15.46 -9.69
N PHE A 72 -2.99 15.30 -8.42
CA PHE A 72 -3.72 14.40 -7.54
C PHE A 72 -5.16 14.89 -7.29
N TYR A 73 -5.37 16.19 -7.03
CA TYR A 73 -6.69 16.71 -6.68
C TYR A 73 -7.50 17.23 -7.86
N ASN A 74 -6.86 17.85 -8.85
CA ASN A 74 -7.55 18.51 -9.95
C ASN A 74 -7.58 17.62 -11.19
N SER A 75 -8.77 17.44 -11.76
CA SER A 75 -8.92 16.79 -13.06
C SER A 75 -8.33 17.65 -14.18
N ALA A 76 -7.76 17.00 -15.18
CA ALA A 76 -7.24 17.61 -16.40
C ALA A 76 -7.35 16.61 -17.56
N ASN A 77 -7.07 17.07 -18.78
CA ASN A 77 -6.94 16.21 -19.94
C ASN A 77 -5.56 15.52 -19.92
N PHE A 78 -5.42 14.48 -19.09
CA PHE A 78 -4.18 13.71 -18.99
C PHE A 78 -3.87 12.96 -20.29
N GLN A 79 -2.59 12.86 -20.63
CA GLN A 79 -2.14 12.03 -21.75
C GLN A 79 -2.36 10.56 -21.43
N LYS A 80 -2.90 9.82 -22.41
CA LYS A 80 -3.33 8.42 -22.26
C LYS A 80 -2.58 7.43 -23.14
N THR A 81 -1.46 7.87 -23.74
CA THR A 81 -0.64 7.02 -24.62
C THR A 81 0.13 5.97 -23.83
N VAL A 82 0.72 6.35 -22.69
CA VAL A 82 1.49 5.44 -21.81
C VAL A 82 0.57 4.84 -20.76
N HIS A 83 -0.22 5.67 -20.07
CA HIS A 83 -1.18 5.24 -19.05
C HIS A 83 -2.62 5.52 -19.52
N PRO A 84 -3.29 4.57 -20.21
CA PRO A 84 -4.65 4.75 -20.69
C PRO A 84 -5.68 5.05 -19.58
N LEU A 85 -5.38 4.59 -18.36
CA LEU A 85 -6.22 4.76 -17.18
C LEU A 85 -5.82 5.98 -16.33
N ALA A 86 -4.94 6.85 -16.84
CA ALA A 86 -4.49 8.05 -16.13
C ALA A 86 -5.67 8.90 -15.64
N THR A 87 -5.64 9.25 -14.35
CA THR A 87 -6.69 10.03 -13.68
C THR A 87 -6.13 10.82 -12.51
N ASN A 88 -6.86 11.86 -12.10
CA ASN A 88 -6.69 12.41 -10.76
C ASN A 88 -7.25 11.41 -9.74
N ARG A 89 -6.81 11.49 -8.49
CA ARG A 89 -7.17 10.51 -7.45
C ARG A 89 -6.88 9.07 -7.89
N TRP A 90 -5.66 8.84 -8.39
CA TRP A 90 -5.15 7.51 -8.74
C TRP A 90 -5.24 6.52 -7.57
N ASP A 91 -5.22 7.02 -6.33
CA ASP A 91 -5.47 6.25 -5.11
C ASP A 91 -6.86 5.60 -5.12
N LEU A 92 -7.91 6.34 -5.47
CA LEU A 92 -9.28 5.84 -5.51
C LEU A 92 -9.51 4.91 -6.69
N ALA A 93 -8.94 5.22 -7.84
CA ALA A 93 -9.05 4.39 -9.03
C ALA A 93 -8.40 3.01 -8.80
N ALA A 94 -7.19 2.99 -8.23
CA ALA A 94 -6.52 1.75 -7.88
C ALA A 94 -7.26 1.00 -6.76
N GLN A 95 -7.73 1.72 -5.73
CA GLN A 95 -8.48 1.10 -4.62
C GLN A 95 -9.75 0.38 -5.11
N ALA A 96 -10.46 0.97 -6.06
CA ALA A 96 -11.67 0.35 -6.62
C ALA A 96 -11.40 -1.00 -7.28
N MET A 97 -10.16 -1.24 -7.73
CA MET A 97 -9.77 -2.45 -8.47
C MET A 97 -8.96 -3.45 -7.64
N PHE A 98 -8.10 -2.97 -6.74
CA PHE A 98 -7.03 -3.76 -6.11
C PHE A 98 -7.12 -3.88 -4.59
N MET A 99 -8.19 -3.38 -3.96
CA MET A 99 -8.30 -3.38 -2.50
C MET A 99 -8.15 -4.79 -1.88
N ASP A 100 -8.68 -5.82 -2.52
CA ASP A 100 -8.55 -7.19 -2.00
C ASP A 100 -7.13 -7.73 -2.14
N ASP A 101 -6.42 -7.39 -3.23
CA ASP A 101 -5.00 -7.71 -3.41
C ASP A 101 -4.13 -7.00 -2.37
N TRP A 102 -4.48 -5.76 -1.99
CA TRP A 102 -3.78 -5.02 -0.94
C TRP A 102 -3.96 -5.65 0.44
N LYS A 103 -5.17 -6.12 0.76
CA LYS A 103 -5.42 -6.89 1.99
C LYS A 103 -4.62 -8.18 1.98
N ASP A 104 -4.59 -8.90 0.87
CA ASP A 104 -3.85 -10.15 0.74
C ASP A 104 -2.33 -9.93 0.86
N ALA A 105 -1.80 -8.86 0.26
CA ALA A 105 -0.41 -8.44 0.40
C ALA A 105 -0.06 -8.12 1.86
N PHE A 106 -0.96 -7.43 2.59
CA PHE A 106 -0.80 -7.18 4.01
C PHE A 106 -0.73 -8.48 4.81
N VAL A 107 -1.71 -9.37 4.63
CA VAL A 107 -1.82 -10.64 5.36
C VAL A 107 -0.58 -11.51 5.11
N LYS A 108 -0.12 -11.57 3.86
CA LYS A 108 1.11 -12.28 3.48
C LYS A 108 2.36 -11.66 4.12
N GLY A 109 2.52 -10.34 4.05
CA GLY A 109 3.65 -9.64 4.66
C GLY A 109 3.68 -9.75 6.20
N ALA A 110 2.51 -9.85 6.82
CA ALA A 110 2.37 -10.04 8.27
C ALA A 110 2.55 -11.50 8.72
N GLY A 111 2.72 -12.46 7.81
CA GLY A 111 2.85 -13.88 8.16
C GLY A 111 1.57 -14.50 8.74
N LEU A 112 0.41 -13.99 8.32
CA LEU A 112 -0.91 -14.43 8.79
C LEU A 112 -1.53 -15.50 7.89
N LYS A 113 -0.97 -15.73 6.70
CA LYS A 113 -1.40 -16.72 5.69
C LYS A 113 -0.20 -17.53 5.22
#